data_AF-A0A7C4GRH9-F1
#
_entry.id   AF-A0A7C4GRH9-F1
#
_cell.length_a   1.000
_cell.length_b   1.000
_cell.length_c   1.000
_cell.angle_alpha   90.00
_cell.angle_beta   90.00
_cell.angle_gamma   90.00
#
_symmetry.space_group_name_H-M   'P 1'
#
loop_
_entity.id
_entity.type
_entity.pdbx_description
1 polymer ?
#
loop_
_entity_poly.entity_id
_entity_poly.type
_entity_poly.pdbx_seq_one_letter_code
_entity_poly.pdbx_strand_id
1 'polypeptide(L)'
;MVFFGISVSEALLVYSVILASLITYFTLKGGELKSSISASFIASGAGCILGVSIPYWTFLILIIGISIYDVVAVFKGHLSSISKSDAPLLRGLVVEVGDIALGLGDLFFYSLTISAILFNYGIASAITSTASILVGYIIVLYTLNKRRQLPGLPIPLILALTAALIIHYIL
;
A
#
# COMPACT_ATOMS: atom_id res chain seq x y z
N MET A 1 -9.76 16.50 -28.74
CA MET A 1 -10.12 15.90 -30.04
C MET A 1 -11.49 15.27 -29.87
N VAL A 2 -12.54 15.89 -30.40
CA VAL A 2 -13.94 15.48 -30.16
C VAL A 2 -14.26 14.32 -31.10
N PHE A 3 -14.46 13.13 -30.54
CA PHE A 3 -15.11 12.03 -31.24
C PHE A 3 -16.58 12.01 -30.76
N PHE A 4 -17.54 12.08 -31.69
CA PHE A 4 -18.99 11.95 -31.40
C PHE A 4 -19.65 13.04 -30.54
N GLY A 5 -19.18 14.30 -30.57
CA GLY A 5 -19.82 15.40 -29.83
C GLY A 5 -19.66 15.32 -28.29
N ILE A 6 -18.94 14.31 -27.81
CA ILE A 6 -18.55 14.13 -26.41
C ILE A 6 -17.11 14.63 -26.28
N SER A 7 -16.85 15.47 -25.27
CA SER A 7 -15.49 15.90 -24.99
C SER A 7 -14.67 14.73 -24.41
N VAL A 8 -13.36 14.67 -24.70
CA VAL A 8 -12.49 13.58 -24.19
C VAL A 8 -12.57 13.48 -22.66
N SER A 9 -12.71 14.62 -21.97
CA SER A 9 -12.91 14.71 -20.53
C SER A 9 -14.19 14.04 -20.05
N GLU A 10 -15.31 14.21 -20.76
CA GLU A 10 -16.59 13.56 -20.43
C GLU A 10 -16.49 12.05 -20.58
N ALA A 11 -15.87 11.57 -21.66
CA ALA A 11 -15.66 10.14 -21.89
C ALA A 11 -14.79 9.50 -20.79
N LEU A 12 -13.72 10.19 -20.37
CA LEU A 12 -12.87 9.76 -19.26
C LEU A 12 -13.62 9.75 -17.92
N LEU A 13 -14.48 10.73 -17.68
CA LEU A 13 -15.31 10.79 -16.48
C LEU A 13 -16.24 9.58 -16.40
N VAL A 14 -17.00 9.31 -17.46
CA VAL A 14 -17.91 8.16 -17.52
C VAL A 14 -17.14 6.84 -17.32
N TYR A 15 -15.99 6.69 -17.96
CA TYR A 15 -15.13 5.53 -17.78
C TYR A 15 -14.68 5.37 -16.32
N SER A 16 -14.23 6.46 -15.67
CA SER A 16 -13.78 6.42 -14.28
C SER A 16 -14.89 6.03 -13.29
N VAL A 17 -16.11 6.52 -13.51
CA VAL A 17 -17.28 6.20 -12.66
C VAL A 17 -17.67 4.72 -12.82
N ILE A 18 -17.68 4.21 -14.05
CA ILE A 18 -17.95 2.79 -14.31
C ILE A 18 -16.88 1.92 -13.66
N LEU A 19 -15.60 2.26 -13.81
CA LEU A 19 -14.51 1.50 -13.22
C LEU A 19 -14.58 1.50 -11.68
N ALA A 20 -14.79 2.68 -11.08
CA ALA A 20 -14.87 2.84 -9.63
C ALA A 20 -16.07 2.07 -9.04
N SER A 21 -17.23 2.13 -9.68
CA SER A 21 -18.42 1.39 -9.24
C SER A 21 -18.19 -0.13 -9.31
N LEU A 22 -17.49 -0.61 -10.33
CA LEU A 22 -17.18 -2.03 -10.52
C LEU A 22 -16.16 -2.54 -9.49
N ILE A 23 -15.12 -1.75 -9.20
CA ILE A 23 -14.15 -2.03 -8.12
C ILE A 23 -14.84 -2.04 -6.75
N THR A 24 -15.71 -1.07 -6.48
CA THR A 24 -16.46 -1.00 -5.21
C THR A 24 -17.40 -2.20 -5.08
N TYR A 25 -18.07 -2.58 -6.16
CA TYR A 25 -18.94 -3.76 -6.17
C TYR A 25 -18.17 -5.04 -5.85
N PHE A 26 -17.00 -5.25 -6.46
CA PHE A 26 -16.17 -6.43 -6.16
C PHE A 26 -15.54 -6.39 -4.77
N THR A 27 -15.29 -5.21 -4.22
CA THR A 27 -14.84 -5.08 -2.83
C THR A 27 -15.91 -5.56 -1.85
N LEU A 28 -17.18 -5.17 -2.06
CA LEU A 28 -18.29 -5.46 -1.14
C LEU A 28 -18.93 -6.83 -1.34
N LYS A 29 -19.06 -7.29 -2.60
CA LYS A 29 -19.78 -8.51 -2.97
C LYS A 29 -18.92 -9.54 -3.72
N GLY A 30 -17.64 -9.26 -3.94
CA GLY A 30 -16.73 -10.23 -4.52
C GLY A 30 -16.43 -11.38 -3.54
N GLY A 31 -16.12 -12.56 -4.09
CA GLY A 31 -15.45 -13.59 -3.30
C GLY A 31 -14.05 -13.13 -2.86
N GLU A 32 -13.41 -13.89 -1.97
CA GLU A 32 -12.13 -13.55 -1.32
C GLU A 32 -11.10 -12.97 -2.30
N LEU A 33 -10.80 -13.68 -3.39
CA LEU A 33 -9.82 -13.23 -4.38
C LEU A 33 -10.20 -11.91 -5.08
N LYS A 34 -11.48 -11.75 -5.46
CA LYS A 34 -11.95 -10.55 -6.17
C LYS A 34 -11.98 -9.33 -5.25
N SER A 35 -12.38 -9.53 -4.00
CA SER A 35 -12.37 -8.49 -2.98
C SER A 35 -10.94 -8.05 -2.68
N SER A 36 -10.02 -9.00 -2.51
CA SER A 36 -8.59 -8.76 -2.28
C SER A 36 -7.90 -7.98 -3.41
N ILE A 37 -8.16 -8.34 -4.67
CA ILE A 37 -7.63 -7.59 -5.83
C ILE A 37 -8.19 -6.16 -5.86
N SER A 38 -9.50 -6.02 -5.63
CA SER A 38 -10.17 -4.71 -5.67
C SER A 38 -9.69 -3.79 -4.54
N ALA A 39 -9.57 -4.34 -3.34
CA ALA A 39 -9.02 -3.68 -2.17
C ALA A 39 -7.55 -3.26 -2.41
N SER A 40 -6.72 -4.14 -2.95
CA SER A 40 -5.32 -3.84 -3.32
C SER A 40 -5.25 -2.70 -4.33
N PHE A 41 -6.16 -2.66 -5.30
CA PHE A 41 -6.24 -1.58 -6.28
C PHE A 41 -6.58 -0.23 -5.63
N ILE A 42 -7.56 -0.22 -4.70
CA ILE A 42 -7.93 0.99 -3.94
C ILE A 42 -6.74 1.49 -3.10
N ALA A 43 -6.11 0.62 -2.31
CA ALA A 43 -4.97 0.99 -1.48
C ALA A 43 -3.79 1.50 -2.32
N SER A 44 -3.48 0.81 -3.42
CA SER A 44 -2.39 1.21 -4.31
C SER A 44 -2.67 2.55 -4.98
N GLY A 45 -3.90 2.77 -5.45
CA GLY A 45 -4.32 4.03 -6.06
C GLY A 45 -4.27 5.20 -5.08
N ALA A 46 -4.83 5.02 -3.88
CA ALA A 46 -4.79 6.03 -2.82
C ALA A 46 -3.35 6.34 -2.38
N GLY A 47 -2.51 5.31 -2.21
CA GLY A 47 -1.10 5.47 -1.88
C GLY A 47 -0.35 6.23 -2.96
N CYS A 48 -0.55 5.87 -4.24
CA CYS A 48 0.09 6.54 -5.37
C CYS A 48 -0.25 8.03 -5.43
N ILE A 49 -1.55 8.38 -5.34
CA ILE A 49 -2.02 9.77 -5.37
C ILE A 49 -1.40 10.55 -4.23
N LEU A 50 -1.41 10.02 -3.00
CA LEU A 50 -0.82 10.70 -1.86
C LEU A 50 0.70 10.81 -1.96
N GLY A 51 1.38 9.80 -2.48
CA GLY A 51 2.83 9.81 -2.69
C GLY A 51 3.31 10.93 -3.63
N VAL A 52 2.52 11.26 -4.66
CA VAL A 52 2.80 12.42 -5.54
C VAL A 52 2.36 13.74 -4.91
N SER A 53 1.29 13.72 -4.10
CA SER A 53 0.65 14.94 -3.59
C SER A 53 1.36 15.55 -2.37
N ILE A 54 2.04 14.73 -1.55
CA ILE A 54 2.66 15.22 -0.31
C ILE A 54 4.08 15.76 -0.56
N PRO A 55 4.48 16.86 0.12
CA PRO A 55 5.85 17.33 0.08
C PRO A 55 6.84 16.29 0.58
N TYR A 56 8.06 16.31 0.05
CA TYR A 56 9.12 15.35 0.37
C TYR A 56 9.41 15.20 1.86
N TRP A 57 9.50 16.31 2.61
CA TRP A 57 9.75 16.28 4.05
C TRP A 57 8.58 15.65 4.82
N THR A 58 7.35 15.95 4.41
CA THR A 58 6.14 15.35 4.99
C THR A 58 6.11 13.84 4.73
N PHE A 59 6.50 13.41 3.53
CA PHE A 59 6.67 12.00 3.19
C PHE A 59 7.65 11.30 4.14
N LEU A 60 8.86 11.85 4.33
CA LEU A 60 9.85 11.24 5.23
C LEU A 60 9.33 11.11 6.67
N ILE A 61 8.74 12.18 7.20
CA ILE A 61 8.17 12.19 8.56
C ILE A 61 7.06 11.14 8.68
N LEU A 62 6.22 11.01 7.66
CA LEU A 62 5.12 10.05 7.62
C LEU A 62 5.63 8.61 7.59
N ILE A 63 6.64 8.29 6.77
CA ILE A 63 7.21 6.95 6.70
C ILE A 63 7.92 6.56 8.01
N ILE A 64 8.69 7.49 8.60
CA ILE A 64 9.33 7.25 9.90
C ILE A 64 8.26 7.09 10.99
N GLY A 65 7.28 7.98 11.02
CA GLY A 65 6.19 7.99 12.00
C GLY A 65 5.37 6.71 11.97
N ILE A 66 4.95 6.25 10.79
CA ILE A 66 4.16 5.01 10.66
C ILE A 66 5.01 3.78 10.97
N SER A 67 6.29 3.76 10.59
CA SER A 67 7.19 2.65 10.92
C SER A 67 7.39 2.53 12.43
N ILE A 68 7.57 3.65 13.13
CA ILE A 68 7.66 3.66 14.60
C ILE A 68 6.33 3.22 15.21
N TYR A 69 5.21 3.73 14.69
CA TYR A 69 3.89 3.36 15.18
C TYR A 69 3.63 1.85 15.04
N ASP A 70 4.00 1.24 13.91
CA ASP A 70 3.81 -0.19 13.68
C ASP A 70 4.61 -1.04 14.68
N VAL A 71 5.87 -0.67 14.93
CA VAL A 71 6.70 -1.28 15.98
C VAL A 71 6.02 -1.16 17.35
N VAL A 72 5.58 0.05 17.71
CA VAL A 72 4.95 0.32 19.01
C VAL A 72 3.63 -0.44 19.16
N ALA A 73 2.81 -0.50 18.12
CA ALA A 73 1.51 -1.16 18.11
C ALA A 73 1.64 -2.68 18.30
N VAL A 74 2.64 -3.30 17.64
CA VAL A 74 2.95 -4.72 17.80
C VAL A 74 3.40 -5.03 19.24
N PHE A 75 4.31 -4.23 19.81
CA PHE A 75 4.83 -4.50 21.15
C PHE A 75 3.91 -4.08 22.31
N LYS A 76 3.03 -3.08 22.13
CA LYS A 76 2.08 -2.63 23.16
C LYS A 76 0.74 -3.40 23.19
N GLY A 77 0.54 -4.40 22.34
CA GLY A 77 -0.48 -5.43 22.55
C GLY A 77 -1.96 -5.00 22.45
N HIS A 78 -2.30 -3.90 21.78
CA HIS A 78 -3.70 -3.46 21.60
C HIS A 78 -4.52 -4.42 20.71
N LEU A 79 -3.87 -5.34 19.99
CA LEU A 79 -4.53 -6.34 19.14
C LEU A 79 -5.22 -7.48 19.92
N SER A 80 -4.92 -7.66 21.22
CA SER A 80 -5.54 -8.74 22.02
C SER A 80 -6.96 -8.42 22.51
N SER A 81 -7.39 -7.16 22.49
CA SER A 81 -8.69 -6.72 23.01
C SER A 81 -9.78 -6.53 21.94
N ILE A 82 -9.42 -6.43 20.65
CA ILE A 82 -10.38 -6.18 19.54
C ILE A 82 -10.83 -7.49 18.85
N SER A 83 -10.13 -8.61 19.11
CA SER A 83 -10.35 -9.89 18.43
C SER A 83 -11.66 -10.63 18.79
N LYS A 84 -12.53 -10.09 19.65
CA LYS A 84 -13.72 -10.83 20.14
C LYS A 84 -15.09 -10.27 19.75
N SER A 85 -15.22 -9.07 19.19
CA SER A 85 -16.55 -8.46 19.00
C SER A 85 -16.98 -8.17 17.56
N ASP A 86 -16.09 -7.96 16.59
CA ASP A 86 -16.51 -7.31 15.33
C ASP A 86 -15.97 -7.96 14.03
N ALA A 87 -16.21 -9.27 13.89
CA ALA A 87 -15.91 -10.04 12.67
C ALA A 87 -16.46 -9.45 11.34
N PRO A 88 -17.55 -8.66 11.28
CA PRO A 88 -18.01 -8.05 10.02
C PRO A 88 -17.23 -6.79 9.59
N LEU A 89 -16.54 -6.10 10.51
CA LEU A 89 -15.93 -4.78 10.27
C LEU A 89 -14.59 -4.82 9.53
N LEU A 90 -13.98 -6.00 9.41
CA LEU A 90 -12.67 -6.22 8.77
C LEU A 90 -12.77 -6.53 7.26
N ARG A 91 -13.99 -6.75 6.74
CA ARG A 91 -14.21 -7.13 5.35
C ARG A 91 -13.94 -5.91 4.45
N GLY A 92 -12.75 -5.88 3.86
CA GLY A 92 -12.25 -4.74 3.08
C GLY A 92 -11.26 -3.83 3.81
N LEU A 93 -10.71 -4.25 4.96
CA LEU A 93 -9.53 -3.64 5.59
C LEU A 93 -8.28 -4.55 5.53
N VAL A 94 -8.51 -5.83 5.27
CA VAL A 94 -7.50 -6.87 5.13
C VAL A 94 -7.65 -7.49 3.74
N VAL A 95 -6.53 -7.62 3.03
CA VAL A 95 -6.40 -8.37 1.79
C VAL A 95 -6.05 -9.80 2.18
N GLU A 96 -7.03 -10.69 2.13
CA GLU A 96 -6.84 -12.12 2.40
C GLU A 96 -6.54 -12.84 1.08
N VAL A 97 -5.37 -13.47 1.00
CA VAL A 97 -4.98 -14.34 -0.12
C VAL A 97 -4.63 -15.70 0.45
N GLY A 98 -5.60 -16.61 0.45
CA GLY A 98 -5.46 -17.91 1.11
C GLY A 98 -5.27 -17.74 2.62
N ASP A 99 -4.21 -18.33 3.17
CA ASP A 99 -3.90 -18.27 4.61
C ASP A 99 -3.14 -16.99 5.03
N ILE A 100 -2.85 -16.09 4.07
CA ILE A 100 -2.10 -14.86 4.33
C ILE A 100 -3.07 -13.66 4.30
N ALA A 101 -3.25 -13.06 5.48
CA ALA A 101 -3.95 -11.81 5.67
C ALA A 101 -2.95 -10.64 5.67
N LEU A 102 -2.96 -9.82 4.61
CA LEU A 102 -2.11 -8.64 4.47
C LEU A 102 -2.95 -7.39 4.75
N GLY A 103 -2.49 -6.49 5.62
CA GLY A 103 -3.22 -5.26 5.92
C GLY A 103 -3.30 -4.34 4.70
N LEU A 104 -4.47 -3.76 4.40
CA LEU A 104 -4.58 -2.76 3.33
C LEU A 104 -3.66 -1.55 3.55
N GLY A 105 -3.43 -1.21 4.81
CA GLY A 105 -2.48 -0.16 5.19
C GLY A 105 -1.09 -0.41 4.64
N ASP A 106 -0.62 -1.66 4.66
CA ASP A 106 0.73 -2.00 4.20
C ASP A 106 0.89 -1.73 2.71
N LEU A 107 -0.07 -2.21 1.91
CA LEU A 107 -0.09 -1.95 0.46
C LEU A 107 -0.17 -0.45 0.16
N PHE A 108 -1.00 0.28 0.91
CA PHE A 108 -1.11 1.73 0.79
C PHE A 108 0.25 2.42 1.02
N PHE A 109 0.96 2.09 2.11
CA PHE A 109 2.25 2.71 2.42
C PHE A 109 3.37 2.27 1.46
N TYR A 110 3.34 1.03 0.95
CA TYR A 110 4.27 0.59 -0.08
C TYR A 110 4.09 1.38 -1.38
N SER A 111 2.84 1.52 -1.85
CA SER A 111 2.55 2.30 -3.06
C SER A 111 2.84 3.78 -2.88
N LEU A 112 2.53 4.35 -1.71
CA LEU A 112 2.90 5.73 -1.35
C LEU A 112 4.40 5.94 -1.43
N THR A 113 5.19 5.01 -0.89
CA THR A 113 6.65 5.09 -0.87
C THR A 113 7.24 5.02 -2.27
N ILE A 114 6.82 4.05 -3.09
CA ILE A 114 7.31 3.92 -4.47
C ILE A 114 6.94 5.16 -5.29
N SER A 115 5.72 5.67 -5.15
CA SER A 115 5.25 6.86 -5.86
C SER A 115 6.04 8.12 -5.46
N ALA A 116 6.23 8.34 -4.17
CA ALA A 116 7.05 9.46 -3.66
C ALA A 116 8.51 9.35 -4.13
N ILE A 117 9.09 8.15 -4.11
CA ILE A 117 10.46 7.93 -4.59
C ILE A 117 10.56 8.17 -6.10
N LEU A 118 9.59 7.69 -6.89
CA LEU A 118 9.56 7.93 -8.32
C LEU A 118 9.55 9.43 -8.64
N PHE A 119 8.74 10.21 -7.92
CA PHE A 119 8.60 11.64 -8.16
C PHE A 119 9.83 12.45 -7.71
N ASN A 120 10.49 12.05 -6.62
CA ASN A 120 11.60 12.82 -6.04
C ASN A 120 13.00 12.34 -6.50
N TYR A 121 13.17 11.04 -6.75
CA TYR A 121 14.48 10.42 -7.04
C TYR A 121 14.56 9.75 -8.41
N GLY A 122 13.45 9.68 -9.14
CA GLY A 122 13.41 9.13 -10.49
C GLY A 122 13.20 7.62 -10.57
N ILE A 123 13.18 7.12 -11.82
CA ILE A 123 12.68 5.77 -12.13
C ILE A 123 13.63 4.65 -11.67
N ALA A 124 14.95 4.87 -11.74
CA ALA A 124 15.94 3.89 -11.30
C ALA A 124 15.81 3.61 -9.80
N SER A 125 15.65 4.68 -9.02
CA SER A 125 15.42 4.63 -7.57
C SER A 125 14.08 3.95 -7.24
N ALA A 126 13.03 4.17 -8.03
CA ALA A 126 11.74 3.52 -7.83
C ALA A 126 11.75 2.01 -8.12
N ILE A 127 12.41 1.58 -9.20
CA ILE A 127 12.52 0.16 -9.56
C ILE A 127 13.30 -0.61 -8.48
N THR A 128 14.44 -0.06 -8.06
CA THR A 128 15.26 -0.67 -7.00
C THR A 128 14.54 -0.67 -5.65
N SER A 129 13.82 0.39 -5.30
CA SER A 129 12.97 0.43 -4.11
C SER A 129 11.86 -0.61 -4.14
N THR A 130 11.26 -0.85 -5.30
CA THR A 130 10.24 -1.90 -5.47
C THR A 130 10.83 -3.27 -5.18
N ALA A 131 12.02 -3.57 -5.72
CA ALA A 131 12.73 -4.81 -5.40
C ALA A 131 13.05 -4.92 -3.90
N SER A 132 13.49 -3.83 -3.27
CA SER A 132 13.79 -3.78 -1.83
C SER A 132 12.56 -4.01 -0.96
N ILE A 133 11.39 -3.47 -1.33
CA ILE A 133 10.13 -3.74 -0.61
C ILE A 133 9.77 -5.22 -0.69
N LEU A 134 9.89 -5.84 -1.87
CA LEU A 134 9.62 -7.28 -2.03
C LEU A 134 10.57 -8.13 -1.17
N VAL A 135 11.86 -7.82 -1.18
CA VAL A 135 12.85 -8.51 -0.34
C VAL A 135 12.54 -8.30 1.15
N GLY A 136 12.24 -7.07 1.57
CA GLY A 136 11.86 -6.75 2.94
C GLY A 136 10.61 -7.50 3.38
N TYR A 137 9.60 -7.59 2.51
CA TYR A 137 8.37 -8.31 2.79
C TYR A 137 8.61 -9.82 2.92
N ILE A 138 9.47 -10.40 2.08
CA ILE A 138 9.89 -11.82 2.21
C ILE A 138 10.59 -12.06 3.57
N ILE A 139 11.45 -11.13 4.00
CA ILE A 139 12.11 -11.21 5.31
C ILE A 139 11.07 -11.17 6.45
N VAL A 140 10.07 -10.30 6.35
CA VAL A 140 8.96 -10.22 7.31
C VAL A 140 8.22 -11.55 7.37
N LEU A 141 7.79 -12.10 6.23
CA LEU A 141 7.06 -13.38 6.18
C LEU A 141 7.88 -14.54 6.77
N TYR A 142 9.16 -14.63 6.42
CA TYR A 142 10.04 -15.68 6.95
C TYR A 142 10.24 -15.56 8.46
N THR A 143 10.33 -14.34 8.98
CA THR A 143 10.50 -14.09 10.42
C THR A 143 9.20 -14.29 11.19
N LEU A 144 8.06 -13.96 10.58
CA LEU A 144 6.72 -14.20 11.13
C LEU A 144 6.45 -15.70 11.29
N ASN A 145 6.97 -16.55 10.41
CA ASN A 145 6.88 -18.00 10.60
C ASN A 145 7.61 -18.49 11.88
N LYS A 146 8.57 -17.71 12.40
CA LYS A 146 9.34 -18.02 13.62
C LYS A 146 8.88 -17.27 14.87
N ARG A 147 8.04 -16.23 14.73
CA ARG A 147 7.65 -15.31 15.81
C ARG A 147 6.15 -15.02 15.71
N ARG A 148 5.43 -15.03 16.84
CA ARG A 148 3.97 -14.85 16.85
C ARG A 148 3.47 -13.53 16.26
N GLN A 149 4.24 -12.45 16.37
CA GLN A 149 3.86 -11.11 15.90
C GLN A 149 5.11 -10.35 15.46
N LEU A 150 5.02 -9.63 14.33
CA LEU A 150 6.11 -8.81 13.80
C LEU A 150 5.54 -7.59 13.07
N PRO A 151 6.18 -6.41 13.20
CA PRO A 151 5.77 -5.24 12.44
C PRO A 151 6.07 -5.44 10.96
N GLY A 152 5.07 -5.19 10.12
CA GLY A 152 5.11 -5.44 8.68
C GLY A 152 5.77 -4.32 7.89
N LEU A 153 5.64 -3.08 8.36
CA LEU A 153 6.05 -1.87 7.64
C LEU A 153 7.55 -1.49 7.76
N PRO A 154 8.21 -1.57 8.92
CA PRO A 154 9.51 -0.93 9.11
C PRO A 154 10.59 -1.50 8.21
N ILE A 155 10.65 -2.83 8.09
CA ILE A 155 11.72 -3.51 7.34
C ILE A 155 11.61 -3.18 5.83
N PRO A 156 10.45 -3.37 5.16
CA PRO A 156 10.32 -3.01 3.76
C PRO A 156 10.55 -1.52 3.49
N LEU A 157 10.02 -0.62 4.32
CA LEU A 157 10.10 0.83 4.08
C LEU A 157 11.53 1.37 4.26
N ILE A 158 12.27 0.90 5.27
CA ILE A 158 13.68 1.28 5.47
C ILE A 158 14.55 0.76 4.32
N LEU A 159 14.33 -0.48 3.86
CA LEU A 159 15.07 -1.03 2.72
C LEU A 159 14.77 -0.26 1.43
N ALA A 160 13.52 0.16 1.22
CA ALA A 160 13.15 0.99 0.08
C ALA A 160 13.87 2.34 0.09
N LEU A 161 13.80 3.08 1.20
CA LEU A 161 14.41 4.39 1.33
C LEU A 161 15.93 4.34 1.20
N THR A 162 16.58 3.36 1.83
CA THR A 162 18.04 3.20 1.75
C THR A 162 18.48 2.87 0.33
N ALA A 163 17.80 1.95 -0.36
CA ALA A 163 18.10 1.63 -1.76
C ALA A 163 17.88 2.82 -2.70
N ALA A 164 16.78 3.58 -2.53
CA ALA A 164 16.52 4.79 -3.30
C ALA A 164 17.66 5.81 -3.16
N LEU A 165 18.09 6.07 -1.92
CA LEU A 165 19.17 7.01 -1.64
C LEU A 165 20.48 6.56 -2.28
N ILE A 166 20.86 5.29 -2.09
CA ILE A 166 22.10 4.73 -2.65
C ILE A 166 22.12 4.90 -4.17
N ILE A 167 21.03 4.53 -4.85
CA ILE A 167 20.94 4.61 -6.31
C ILE A 167 20.96 6.05 -6.78
N HIS A 168 20.24 6.95 -6.10
CA HIS A 168 20.24 8.37 -6.43
C HIS A 168 21.61 9.05 -6.27
N TYR A 169 22.47 8.59 -5.36
CA TYR A 169 23.83 9.11 -5.25
C TYR A 169 24.81 8.53 -6.28
N ILE A 170 24.49 7.38 -6.87
CA ILE A 170 25.36 6.69 -7.85
C ILE A 170 25.07 7.17 -9.29
N LEU A 171 23.80 7.47 -9.61
CA LEU A 171 23.29 7.85 -10.93
C LEU A 171 22.89 9.32 -10.98
#